data_AF-A0A656JVC1-F1
#
_entry.id   AF-A0A656JVC1-F1
#
_cell.length_a   1.000
_cell.length_b   1.000
_cell.length_c   1.000
_cell.angle_alpha   90.00
_cell.angle_beta   90.00
_cell.angle_gamma   90.00
#
_symmetry.space_group_name_H-M   'P 1'
#
loop_
_entity.id
_entity.type
_entity.pdbx_description
1 polymer ?
#
loop_
_entity_poly.entity_id
_entity_poly.type
_entity_poly.pdbx_seq_one_letter_code
_entity_poly.pdbx_strand_id
1 'polypeptide(L)'
;MASLKTVQARYTATFVGFMALVIVLTVYGIGQFVSPRLTANDENMLTAKAADISNEIKTELARVQAQARVITELVPQLSSDDIDRLLPFMVNQYGEAKVFGGGIWPLPNVRTPGRAKHSTFYHRDASGKLIVNTHWNSPESLNYFEQGWHKGGLNAPAGQCAWAPAYQ
;
A
#
# COMPACT_ATOMS: atom_id res chain seq x y z
N MET A 1 -21.07 -53.02 -39.92
CA MET A 1 -21.09 -54.10 -38.91
C MET A 1 -20.50 -55.39 -39.46
N ALA A 2 -19.17 -55.54 -39.52
CA ALA A 2 -18.55 -56.79 -40.01
C ALA A 2 -17.14 -57.08 -39.43
N SER A 3 -16.85 -56.70 -38.18
CA SER A 3 -15.49 -56.83 -37.60
C SER A 3 -15.36 -57.87 -36.47
N LEU A 4 -16.46 -58.36 -35.88
CA LEU A 4 -16.41 -59.21 -34.67
C LEU A 4 -16.46 -60.73 -34.95
N LYS A 5 -15.84 -61.21 -36.04
CA LYS A 5 -15.88 -62.65 -36.40
C LYS A 5 -14.74 -63.47 -35.80
N THR A 6 -13.64 -62.87 -35.34
CA THR A 6 -12.49 -63.57 -34.76
C THR A 6 -12.34 -63.31 -33.25
N VAL A 7 -11.83 -64.29 -32.52
CA VAL A 7 -11.57 -64.20 -31.08
C VAL A 7 -10.63 -63.03 -30.75
N GLN A 8 -9.59 -62.83 -31.56
CA GLN A 8 -8.67 -61.70 -31.45
C GLN A 8 -9.38 -60.34 -31.55
N ALA A 9 -10.28 -60.14 -32.51
CA ALA A 9 -11.02 -58.88 -32.67
C ALA A 9 -11.93 -58.58 -31.47
N ARG A 10 -12.52 -59.62 -30.86
CA ARG A 10 -13.35 -59.46 -29.65
C ARG A 10 -12.51 -59.03 -28.45
N TYR A 11 -11.36 -59.68 -28.21
CA TYR A 11 -10.45 -59.29 -27.13
C TYR A 11 -9.90 -57.88 -27.30
N THR A 12 -9.46 -57.50 -28.51
CA THR A 12 -8.97 -56.14 -28.77
C THR A 12 -10.08 -55.10 -28.55
N ALA A 13 -11.31 -55.35 -29.01
CA ALA A 13 -12.43 -54.44 -28.82
C ALA A 13 -12.79 -54.27 -27.33
N THR A 14 -12.81 -55.36 -26.56
CA THR A 14 -13.07 -55.29 -25.11
C THR A 14 -11.95 -54.56 -24.37
N PHE A 15 -10.69 -54.80 -24.73
CA PHE A 15 -9.56 -54.11 -24.12
C PHE A 15 -9.59 -52.61 -24.41
N VAL A 16 -9.84 -52.21 -25.66
CA VAL A 16 -9.97 -50.80 -26.04
C VAL A 16 -11.16 -50.15 -25.33
N GLY A 17 -12.30 -50.84 -25.25
CA GLY A 17 -13.49 -50.35 -24.53
C GLY A 17 -13.23 -50.17 -23.03
N PHE A 18 -12.56 -51.13 -22.41
CA PHE A 18 -12.14 -51.03 -21.01
C PHE A 18 -11.17 -49.86 -20.78
N MET A 19 -10.18 -49.70 -21.65
CA MET A 19 -9.22 -48.60 -21.56
C MET A 19 -9.91 -47.23 -21.71
N ALA A 20 -10.84 -47.11 -22.67
CA ALA A 20 -11.63 -45.90 -22.85
C ALA A 20 -12.49 -45.59 -21.61
N LEU A 21 -13.11 -46.62 -21.00
CA LEU A 21 -13.87 -46.48 -19.76
C LEU A 21 -13.00 -45.96 -18.61
N VAL A 22 -11.80 -46.53 -18.42
CA VAL A 22 -10.85 -46.08 -17.37
C VAL A 22 -10.43 -44.63 -17.57
N ILE A 23 -10.16 -44.21 -18.81
CA ILE A 23 -9.82 -42.82 -19.13
C ILE A 23 -10.98 -41.90 -18.77
N VAL A 24 -12.22 -42.23 -19.17
CA VAL A 24 -13.41 -41.44 -18.86
C VAL A 24 -13.63 -41.32 -17.36
N LEU A 25 -13.53 -42.42 -16.62
CA LEU A 25 -13.68 -42.42 -15.16
C LEU A 25 -12.59 -41.62 -14.46
N THR A 26 -11.35 -41.65 -14.97
CA THR A 26 -10.24 -40.88 -14.42
C THR A 26 -10.44 -39.39 -14.67
N VAL A 27 -10.81 -38.98 -15.88
CA VAL A 27 -11.10 -37.57 -16.21
C VAL A 27 -12.28 -37.06 -15.37
N TYR A 28 -13.34 -37.86 -15.23
CA TYR A 28 -14.47 -37.53 -14.39
C TYR A 28 -14.08 -37.40 -12.91
N GLY A 29 -13.26 -38.32 -12.40
CA GLY A 29 -12.74 -38.30 -11.04
C GLY A 29 -11.87 -37.06 -10.76
N ILE A 30 -10.99 -36.68 -11.70
CA ILE A 30 -10.20 -35.45 -11.59
C ILE A 30 -11.14 -34.23 -11.53
N GLY A 31 -12.10 -34.14 -12.44
CA GLY A 31 -13.04 -33.02 -12.51
C GLY A 31 -13.92 -32.86 -11.27
N GLN A 32 -14.33 -33.96 -10.64
CA GLN A 32 -15.23 -33.93 -9.47
C GLN A 32 -14.50 -33.82 -8.13
N PHE A 33 -13.31 -34.41 -7.99
CA PHE A 33 -12.65 -34.51 -6.68
C PHE A 33 -11.37 -33.69 -6.56
N VAL A 34 -10.62 -33.52 -7.65
CA VAL A 34 -9.29 -32.88 -7.61
C VAL A 34 -9.38 -31.41 -7.99
N SER A 35 -9.98 -31.08 -9.13
CA SER A 35 -10.10 -29.70 -9.61
C SER A 35 -10.79 -28.76 -8.61
N PRO A 36 -11.94 -29.12 -7.99
CA PRO A 36 -12.62 -28.21 -7.06
C PRO A 36 -11.80 -27.92 -5.80
N ARG A 37 -11.04 -28.91 -5.33
CA ARG A 37 -10.15 -28.75 -4.15
C ARG A 37 -8.95 -27.88 -4.47
N LEU A 38 -8.37 -28.02 -5.67
CA LEU A 38 -7.27 -27.18 -6.12
C LEU A 38 -7.73 -25.72 -6.28
N THR A 39 -8.85 -25.49 -6.97
CA THR A 39 -9.41 -24.13 -7.15
C THR A 39 -9.73 -23.47 -5.81
N ALA A 40 -10.40 -24.18 -4.88
CA ALA A 40 -10.72 -23.62 -3.56
C ALA A 40 -9.46 -23.32 -2.74
N ASN A 41 -8.43 -24.17 -2.81
CA ASN A 41 -7.16 -23.91 -2.14
C ASN A 41 -6.43 -22.70 -2.74
N ASP A 42 -6.44 -22.57 -4.06
CA ASP A 42 -5.83 -21.44 -4.76
C ASP A 42 -6.55 -20.12 -4.42
N GLU A 43 -7.88 -20.10 -4.41
CA GLU A 43 -8.69 -18.94 -4.01
C GLU A 43 -8.42 -18.52 -2.55
N ASN A 44 -8.37 -19.49 -1.63
CA ASN A 44 -8.05 -19.25 -0.22
C ASN A 44 -6.64 -18.69 -0.06
N MET A 45 -5.66 -19.25 -0.80
CA MET A 45 -4.28 -18.76 -0.78
C MET A 45 -4.19 -17.33 -1.34
N LEU A 46 -4.89 -17.01 -2.42
CA LEU A 46 -4.93 -15.65 -2.98
C LEU A 46 -5.54 -14.65 -1.99
N THR A 47 -6.63 -15.03 -1.33
CA THR A 47 -7.30 -14.20 -0.32
C THR A 47 -6.38 -13.97 0.89
N ALA A 48 -5.70 -15.01 1.37
CA ALA A 48 -4.75 -14.91 2.45
C ALA A 48 -3.58 -13.98 2.10
N LYS A 49 -2.98 -14.13 0.91
CA LYS A 49 -1.91 -13.25 0.44
C LYS A 49 -2.36 -11.79 0.32
N ALA A 50 -3.58 -11.54 -0.16
CA ALA A 50 -4.13 -10.19 -0.22
C ALA A 50 -4.34 -9.59 1.17
N ALA A 51 -4.79 -10.39 2.13
CA ALA A 51 -4.92 -9.98 3.53
C ALA A 51 -3.56 -9.64 4.16
N ASP A 52 -2.53 -10.44 3.89
CA ASP A 52 -1.16 -10.19 4.38
C ASP A 52 -0.61 -8.85 3.86
N ILE A 53 -0.73 -8.59 2.56
CA ILE A 53 -0.31 -7.30 1.96
C ILE A 53 -1.09 -6.15 2.59
N SER A 54 -2.41 -6.30 2.78
CA SER A 54 -3.24 -5.28 3.42
C SER A 54 -2.79 -4.98 4.85
N ASN A 55 -2.43 -6.02 5.61
CA ASN A 55 -1.96 -5.89 6.98
C ASN A 55 -0.58 -5.22 7.05
N GLU A 56 0.31 -5.54 6.12
CA GLU A 56 1.60 -4.87 5.99
C GLU A 56 1.41 -3.37 5.72
N ILE A 57 0.59 -3.00 4.74
CA ILE A 57 0.30 -1.60 4.42
C ILE A 57 -0.29 -0.87 5.63
N LYS A 58 -1.28 -1.46 6.31
CA LYS A 58 -1.88 -0.86 7.52
C LYS A 58 -0.85 -0.65 8.63
N THR A 59 0.07 -1.60 8.79
CA THR A 59 1.13 -1.52 9.80
C THR A 59 2.07 -0.36 9.49
N GLU A 60 2.48 -0.19 8.23
CA GLU A 60 3.33 0.92 7.81
C GLU A 60 2.62 2.27 7.97
N LEU A 61 1.36 2.38 7.57
CA LEU A 61 0.55 3.57 7.77
C LEU A 61 0.38 3.91 9.27
N ALA A 62 0.18 2.90 10.12
CA ALA A 62 0.07 3.09 11.56
C ALA A 62 1.38 3.60 12.18
N ARG A 63 2.54 3.13 11.69
CA ARG A 63 3.86 3.62 12.12
C ARG A 63 4.05 5.10 11.76
N VAL A 64 3.72 5.48 10.52
CA VAL A 64 3.78 6.88 10.08
C VAL A 64 2.81 7.75 10.88
N GLN A 65 1.59 7.28 11.12
CA GLN A 65 0.63 8.00 11.96
C GLN A 65 1.14 8.19 13.40
N ALA A 66 1.74 7.17 14.01
CA ALA A 66 2.32 7.27 15.34
C ALA A 66 3.43 8.33 15.41
N GLN A 67 4.29 8.39 14.39
CA GLN A 67 5.31 9.44 14.28
C GLN A 67 4.67 10.82 14.10
N ALA A 68 3.71 10.96 13.19
CA ALA A 68 3.04 12.23 12.92
C ALA A 68 2.38 12.80 14.18
N ARG A 69 1.76 11.96 15.02
CA ARG A 69 1.20 12.35 16.33
C ARG A 69 2.23 13.07 17.20
N VAL A 70 3.41 12.46 17.35
CA VAL A 70 4.49 13.01 18.19
C VAL A 70 4.98 14.33 17.61
N ILE A 71 5.15 14.41 16.29
CA ILE A 71 5.57 15.65 15.62
C ILE A 71 4.54 16.76 15.85
N THR A 72 3.25 16.48 15.64
CA THR A 72 2.19 17.49 15.79
C THR A 72 1.96 17.94 17.22
N GLU A 73 2.25 17.08 18.20
CA GLU A 73 2.20 17.43 19.63
C GLU A 73 3.40 18.29 20.05
N LEU A 74 4.60 17.97 19.52
CA LEU A 74 5.84 18.64 19.91
C LEU A 74 6.01 20.01 19.24
N VAL A 75 5.72 20.11 17.95
CA VAL A 75 6.01 21.31 17.13
C VAL A 75 5.42 22.61 17.69
N PRO A 76 4.18 22.65 18.20
CA PRO A 76 3.63 23.87 18.81
C PRO A 76 4.40 24.37 20.05
N GLN A 77 5.21 23.52 20.68
CA GLN A 77 6.01 23.86 21.86
C GLN A 77 7.43 24.34 21.52
N LEU A 78 7.82 24.27 20.24
CA LEU A 78 9.16 24.63 19.78
C LEU A 78 9.23 26.08 19.33
N SER A 79 10.42 26.68 19.44
CA SER A 79 10.72 27.94 18.75
C SER A 79 10.72 27.73 17.24
N SER A 80 10.53 28.80 16.46
CA SER A 80 10.58 28.71 14.99
C SER A 80 11.90 28.13 14.48
N ASP A 81 13.02 28.47 15.12
CA ASP A 81 14.34 28.01 14.72
C ASP A 81 14.55 26.53 15.11
N ASP A 82 14.00 26.10 16.25
CA ASP A 82 14.05 24.70 16.66
C ASP A 82 13.23 23.80 15.75
N ILE A 83 12.11 24.28 15.21
CA ILE A 83 11.36 23.56 14.19
C ILE A 83 12.25 23.27 12.98
N ASP A 84 12.94 24.28 12.44
CA ASP A 84 13.80 24.11 11.27
C ASP A 84 14.98 23.17 11.53
N ARG A 85 15.54 23.26 12.75
CA ARG A 85 16.68 22.45 13.18
C ARG A 85 16.30 20.99 13.46
N LEU A 86 15.16 20.73 14.10
CA LEU A 86 14.82 19.41 14.63
C LEU A 86 13.92 18.59 13.70
N LEU A 87 13.08 19.23 12.89
CA LEU A 87 12.15 18.53 12.00
C LEU A 87 12.80 17.49 11.08
N PRO A 88 13.95 17.71 10.42
CA PRO A 88 14.54 16.67 9.58
C PRO A 88 14.88 15.42 10.38
N PHE A 89 15.33 15.54 11.63
CA PHE A 89 15.61 14.39 12.49
C PHE A 89 14.34 13.67 12.93
N MET A 90 13.28 14.43 13.23
CA MET A 90 11.98 13.86 13.54
C MET A 90 11.42 13.07 12.37
N VAL A 91 11.54 13.57 11.14
CA VAL A 91 11.05 12.94 9.91
C VAL A 91 11.90 11.74 9.48
N ASN A 92 13.22 11.78 9.70
CA ASN A 92 14.17 10.84 9.09
C ASN A 92 13.90 9.35 9.37
N GLN A 93 13.30 9.00 10.51
CA GLN A 93 13.06 7.60 10.92
C GLN A 93 14.28 6.68 10.67
N TYR A 94 15.47 7.11 11.10
CA TYR A 94 16.73 6.37 10.86
C TYR A 94 17.00 6.00 9.39
N GLY A 95 16.49 6.78 8.43
CA GLY A 95 16.66 6.52 7.00
C GLY A 95 15.57 5.66 6.37
N GLU A 96 14.39 5.49 7.00
CA GLU A 96 13.27 4.74 6.42
C GLU A 96 12.91 5.28 5.01
N ALA A 97 13.13 4.44 3.99
CA ALA A 97 12.97 4.79 2.59
C ALA A 97 11.51 4.90 2.18
N LYS A 98 10.59 4.22 2.89
CA LYS A 98 9.15 4.33 2.67
C LYS A 98 8.60 5.73 3.02
N VAL A 99 9.33 6.49 3.84
CA VAL A 99 9.04 7.91 4.11
C VAL A 99 9.79 8.77 3.10
N PHE A 100 9.08 9.25 2.09
CA PHE A 100 9.62 10.20 1.11
C PHE A 100 10.09 11.51 1.75
N GLY A 101 9.34 12.01 2.74
CA GLY A 101 9.60 13.30 3.34
C GLY A 101 8.52 13.66 4.35
N GLY A 102 8.62 14.86 4.91
CA GLY A 102 7.72 15.35 5.92
C GLY A 102 7.94 16.82 6.20
N GLY A 103 6.88 17.47 6.65
CA GLY A 103 6.88 18.90 6.88
C GLY A 103 5.83 19.31 7.90
N ILE A 104 5.87 20.59 8.25
CA ILE A 104 4.84 21.26 9.04
C ILE A 104 4.38 22.50 8.28
N TRP A 105 3.07 22.72 8.26
CA TRP A 105 2.42 23.79 7.50
C TRP A 105 1.51 24.61 8.42
N PRO A 106 2.08 25.53 9.22
CA PRO A 106 1.32 26.36 10.15
C PRO A 106 0.28 27.23 9.44
N LEU A 107 -0.82 27.54 10.11
CA LEU A 107 -1.78 28.52 9.59
C LEU A 107 -1.12 29.89 9.37
N PRO A 108 -1.68 30.73 8.48
CA PRO A 108 -1.15 32.06 8.22
C PRO A 108 -0.93 32.88 9.49
N ASN A 109 0.21 33.58 9.56
CA ASN A 109 0.59 34.44 10.68
C ASN A 109 0.80 33.73 12.04
N VAL A 110 0.66 32.41 12.12
CA VAL A 110 0.83 31.68 13.40
C VAL A 110 2.30 31.50 13.75
N ARG A 111 3.12 31.05 12.79
CA ARG A 111 4.55 30.85 13.05
C ARG A 111 5.35 32.16 13.02
N THR A 112 5.00 33.07 12.13
CA THR A 112 5.64 34.38 12.03
C THR A 112 4.58 35.43 11.66
N PRO A 113 4.33 36.42 12.54
CA PRO A 113 3.40 37.50 12.25
C PRO A 113 3.75 38.23 10.94
N GLY A 114 2.75 38.49 10.11
CA GLY A 114 2.91 39.15 8.82
C GLY A 114 3.39 38.24 7.68
N ARG A 115 3.59 36.94 7.93
CA ARG A 115 3.98 35.95 6.92
C ARG A 115 2.88 34.89 6.75
N ALA A 116 2.24 34.90 5.59
CA ALA A 116 1.16 33.97 5.27
C ALA A 116 1.65 32.52 5.08
N LYS A 117 2.83 32.34 4.45
CA LYS A 117 3.41 31.03 4.14
C LYS A 117 4.75 30.87 4.85
N HIS A 118 4.78 30.06 5.91
CA HIS A 118 6.00 29.75 6.67
C HIS A 118 6.05 28.28 7.11
N SER A 119 6.07 27.40 6.12
CA SER A 119 6.23 25.96 6.30
C SER A 119 7.70 25.56 6.44
N THR A 120 7.94 24.39 7.04
CA THR A 120 9.22 23.68 6.94
C THR A 120 8.94 22.34 6.30
N PHE A 121 9.65 22.01 5.22
CA PHE A 121 9.44 20.77 4.50
C PHE A 121 10.79 20.19 4.04
N TYR A 122 10.96 18.90 4.29
CA TYR A 122 12.11 18.13 3.85
C TYR A 122 11.64 16.91 3.06
N HIS A 123 12.36 16.57 2.00
CA HIS A 123 12.14 15.35 1.22
C HIS A 123 13.47 14.67 0.92
N ARG A 124 13.44 13.37 0.63
CA ARG A 124 14.61 12.62 0.24
C ARG A 124 14.97 12.93 -1.21
N ASP A 125 16.24 13.21 -1.45
CA ASP A 125 16.81 13.22 -2.80
C ASP A 125 17.08 11.79 -3.31
N ALA A 126 17.66 11.67 -4.51
CA ALA A 126 18.00 10.39 -5.11
C ALA A 126 19.01 9.55 -4.29
N SER A 127 19.74 10.16 -3.35
CA SER A 127 20.64 9.46 -2.43
C SER A 127 19.96 9.00 -1.14
N GLY A 128 18.67 9.32 -0.96
CA GLY A 128 17.91 9.06 0.26
C GLY A 128 18.13 10.10 1.37
N LYS A 129 18.91 11.15 1.11
CA LYS A 129 19.19 12.21 2.09
C LYS A 129 18.05 13.21 2.13
N LEU A 130 17.60 13.58 3.33
CA LEU A 130 16.64 14.67 3.51
C LEU A 130 17.27 16.01 3.14
N ILE A 131 16.65 16.68 2.16
CA ILE A 131 16.97 18.03 1.70
C ILE A 131 15.77 18.96 1.86
N VAL A 132 16.04 20.22 2.16
CA VAL A 132 14.99 21.24 2.34
C VAL A 132 14.28 21.50 1.01
N ASN A 133 12.96 21.71 1.07
CA ASN A 133 12.17 22.17 -0.05
C ASN A 133 11.37 23.41 0.37
N THR A 134 11.58 24.50 -0.35
CA THR A 134 11.03 25.82 -0.07
C THR A 134 9.86 26.21 -0.98
N HIS A 135 9.39 25.30 -1.85
CA HIS A 135 8.35 25.58 -2.84
C HIS A 135 7.11 26.20 -2.20
N TRP A 136 6.56 25.58 -1.15
CA TRP A 136 5.36 26.09 -0.46
C TRP A 136 5.54 27.44 0.25
N ASN A 137 6.76 27.95 0.35
CA ASN A 137 7.07 29.27 0.89
C ASN A 137 7.32 30.32 -0.20
N SER A 138 7.40 29.92 -1.48
CA SER A 138 7.67 30.84 -2.58
C SER A 138 6.42 31.65 -2.93
N PRO A 139 6.54 32.89 -3.44
CA PRO A 139 5.38 33.70 -3.82
C PRO A 139 4.45 33.02 -4.83
N GLU A 140 5.03 32.25 -5.76
CA GLU A 140 4.36 31.62 -6.91
C GLU A 140 3.57 30.37 -6.51
N SER A 141 3.86 29.79 -5.34
CA SER A 141 3.13 28.62 -4.85
C SER A 141 1.69 28.96 -4.51
N LEU A 142 0.81 27.98 -4.65
CA LEU A 142 -0.52 28.05 -4.07
C LEU A 142 -0.45 28.20 -2.55
N ASN A 143 -1.55 28.65 -1.96
CA ASN A 143 -1.73 28.69 -0.52
C ASN A 143 -1.93 27.27 0.00
N TYR A 144 -0.95 26.72 0.71
CA TYR A 144 -1.05 25.35 1.25
C TYR A 144 -2.26 25.18 2.17
N PHE A 145 -2.64 26.22 2.92
CA PHE A 145 -3.77 26.21 3.85
C PHE A 145 -5.14 26.18 3.17
N GLU A 146 -5.18 26.31 1.85
CA GLU A 146 -6.39 26.14 1.04
C GLU A 146 -6.49 24.75 0.40
N GLN A 147 -5.41 23.96 0.44
CA GLN A 147 -5.31 22.68 -0.25
C GLN A 147 -6.06 21.57 0.48
N GLY A 148 -6.57 20.60 -0.28
CA GLY A 148 -7.38 19.50 0.24
C GLY A 148 -6.66 18.67 1.31
N TRP A 149 -5.36 18.38 1.13
CA TRP A 149 -4.56 17.63 2.10
C TRP A 149 -4.37 18.39 3.42
N HIS A 150 -4.22 19.72 3.37
CA HIS A 150 -4.06 20.56 4.57
C HIS A 150 -5.38 20.67 5.32
N LYS A 151 -6.47 20.99 4.62
CA LYS A 151 -7.82 21.01 5.17
C LYS A 151 -8.23 19.65 5.74
N GLY A 152 -7.85 18.57 5.08
CA GLY A 152 -8.07 17.20 5.56
C GLY A 152 -7.38 16.97 6.91
N GLY A 153 -6.10 17.32 7.02
CA GLY A 153 -5.35 17.23 8.28
C GLY A 153 -5.91 18.14 9.38
N LEU A 154 -6.29 19.38 9.04
CA LEU A 154 -6.88 20.34 9.97
C LEU A 154 -8.22 19.86 10.55
N ASN A 155 -9.02 19.15 9.74
CA ASN A 155 -10.33 18.64 10.14
C ASN A 155 -10.27 17.23 10.76
N ALA A 156 -9.10 16.59 10.78
CA ALA A 156 -8.93 15.27 11.38
C ALA A 156 -9.02 15.36 12.91
N PRO A 157 -9.60 14.36 13.60
CA PRO A 157 -9.53 14.27 15.04
C PRO A 157 -8.08 14.31 15.54
N ALA A 158 -7.85 14.90 16.71
CA ALA A 158 -6.52 14.94 17.31
C ALA A 158 -5.90 13.53 17.36
N GLY A 159 -4.68 13.42 16.86
CA GLY A 159 -3.95 12.18 16.75
C GLY A 159 -4.42 11.22 15.64
N GLN A 160 -5.23 11.65 14.68
CA GLN A 160 -5.54 10.86 13.49
C GLN A 160 -4.97 11.51 12.24
N CYS A 161 -4.51 10.71 11.28
CA CYS A 161 -4.10 11.19 9.98
C CYS A 161 -5.29 11.21 9.02
N ALA A 162 -5.43 12.29 8.26
CA ALA A 162 -6.20 12.29 7.02
C ALA A 162 -5.27 11.93 5.85
N TRP A 163 -5.48 10.77 5.25
CA TRP A 163 -4.68 10.31 4.12
C TRP A 163 -5.15 10.97 2.83
N ALA A 164 -4.26 11.73 2.18
CA ALA A 164 -4.53 12.30 0.87
C ALA A 164 -4.53 11.21 -0.21
N PRO A 165 -5.32 11.36 -1.30
CA PRO A 165 -5.19 10.52 -2.48
C PRO A 165 -3.76 10.58 -3.04
N ALA A 166 -3.31 9.50 -3.66
CA ALA A 166 -2.04 9.51 -4.38
C ALA A 166 -2.09 10.53 -5.53
N TYR A 167 -1.03 11.31 -5.69
CA TYR A 167 -0.85 12.31 -6.74
C TYR A 167 0.48 12.07 -7.46
N GLN A 168 0.58 12.55 -8.71
CA GLN A 168 1.76 12.44 -9.57
C GLN A 168 2.61 13.71 -9.50
#